data_AF-A0A814UU50-F1
#
_entry.id   AF-A0A814UU50-F1
#
_cell.length_a   1.000
_cell.length_b   1.000
_cell.length_c   1.000
_cell.angle_alpha   90.00
_cell.angle_beta   90.00
_cell.angle_gamma   90.00
#
_symmetry.space_group_name_H-M   'P 1'
#
loop_
_entity.id
_entity.type
_entity.pdbx_description
1 polymer ?
#
loop_
_entity_poly.entity_id
_entity_poly.type
_entity_poly.pdbx_seq_one_letter_code
_entity_poly.pdbx_strand_id
1 'polypeptide(L)'
;MTDENKCVDCQTMTNLIAHRRHAHGLCDGYPTILFYAREMQKLAEEVQSYSKEHRIELGEIDWKVFPDNWPNIFIRNSEQIRHSHVIFLASFHNPQTIFEQISLLYHLPKYLCRSLKVLLPYFPTGTMERIQIQGEIATAYSLAQMLSSIPLTRTGPSEVIIFDIHALQNQFYFSSNIIVRLESTVDLLLDELKKSENQNEKYAIAFPDDGAHKRFGQMFDEMTYPIVICSKIREGDKRMTTIKEGDPKGYHCIIIDDLVQSGGTLIECAQTLLDKGAVDISAFVGHGIFPNESWKKFLHSNNPKVRFNTFYVTNTYPNTQVLIDKPPFKVFSIVQLLCNICFH
;
A
#
# COMPACT_ATOMS: atom_id res chain seq x y z
N MET A 1 -45.70 36.94 38.56
CA MET A 1 -45.66 35.47 38.75
C MET A 1 -44.73 34.92 37.69
N THR A 2 -43.82 34.08 38.14
CA THR A 2 -42.49 33.76 37.60
C THR A 2 -42.49 32.94 36.32
N ASP A 3 -41.61 33.32 35.39
CA ASP A 3 -41.14 32.51 34.27
C ASP A 3 -40.30 31.33 34.79
N GLU A 4 -40.72 30.10 34.47
CA GLU A 4 -39.90 28.90 34.69
C GLU A 4 -39.40 28.36 33.35
N ASN A 5 -38.12 28.65 33.09
CA ASN A 5 -37.26 27.94 32.16
C ASN A 5 -37.31 26.43 32.43
N LYS A 6 -37.86 25.65 31.50
CA LYS A 6 -37.61 24.20 31.44
C LYS A 6 -36.20 23.96 30.91
N CYS A 7 -35.24 24.01 31.83
CA CYS A 7 -33.90 23.49 31.63
C CYS A 7 -34.02 21.99 31.30
N VAL A 8 -33.54 21.58 30.13
CA VAL A 8 -33.42 20.16 29.79
C VAL A 8 -32.43 19.55 30.77
N ASP A 9 -32.90 18.56 31.51
CA ASP A 9 -32.18 17.89 32.59
C ASP A 9 -30.81 17.36 32.14
N CYS A 10 -29.76 17.89 32.76
CA CYS A 10 -28.36 17.54 32.52
C CYS A 10 -28.09 16.04 32.76
N GLN A 11 -28.93 15.35 33.56
CA GLN A 11 -28.81 13.91 33.80
C GLN A 11 -29.26 13.07 32.60
N THR A 12 -30.17 13.55 31.76
CA THR A 12 -30.63 12.80 30.57
C THR A 12 -29.58 12.83 29.44
N MET A 13 -28.83 13.93 29.30
CA MET A 13 -27.66 13.97 28.40
C MET A 13 -26.47 13.16 28.93
N THR A 14 -26.28 13.11 30.24
CA THR A 14 -25.20 12.31 30.86
C THR A 14 -25.40 10.81 30.61
N ASN A 15 -26.65 10.32 30.59
CA ASN A 15 -26.95 8.91 30.30
C ASN A 15 -26.82 8.54 28.81
N LEU A 16 -27.08 9.47 27.88
CA LEU A 16 -26.79 9.28 26.45
C LEU A 16 -25.29 9.31 26.13
N ILE A 17 -24.50 10.04 26.95
CA ILE A 17 -23.03 10.09 26.85
C ILE A 17 -22.39 8.88 27.56
N ALA A 18 -22.99 8.35 28.62
CA ALA A 18 -22.46 7.23 29.39
C ALA A 18 -22.51 5.88 28.64
N HIS A 19 -23.48 5.65 27.75
CA HIS A 19 -23.52 4.45 26.91
C HIS A 19 -22.55 4.46 25.70
N ARG A 20 -21.77 5.54 25.52
CA ARG A 20 -20.70 5.62 24.50
C ARG A 20 -19.29 5.37 25.04
N ARG A 21 -19.13 5.09 26.33
CA ARG A 21 -17.84 4.69 26.92
C ARG A 21 -17.76 3.18 26.94
N HIS A 22 -17.28 2.56 25.86
CA HIS A 22 -16.59 1.26 25.81
C HIS A 22 -16.55 0.82 24.33
N ALA A 23 -15.43 1.15 23.68
CA ALA A 23 -14.84 0.48 22.51
C ALA A 23 -13.71 1.40 22.02
N HIS A 24 -12.46 0.98 22.21
CA HIS A 24 -11.30 1.74 21.78
C HIS A 24 -11.23 1.73 20.25
N GLY A 25 -11.57 2.87 19.65
CA GLY A 25 -11.18 3.28 18.31
C GLY A 25 -10.70 4.72 18.41
N LEU A 26 -9.41 4.99 18.12
CA LEU A 26 -8.71 6.27 18.40
C LEU A 26 -9.10 6.86 19.78
N CYS A 27 -8.20 6.71 20.76
CA CYS A 27 -8.44 6.78 22.21
C CYS A 27 -9.17 8.03 22.78
N ASP A 28 -9.55 9.01 21.96
CA ASP A 28 -10.21 10.26 22.34
C ASP A 28 -11.75 10.26 22.19
N GLY A 29 -12.35 9.17 21.68
CA GLY A 29 -13.80 8.92 21.72
C GLY A 29 -14.62 9.52 20.56
N TYR A 30 -13.96 9.99 19.51
CA TYR A 30 -14.63 10.47 18.28
C TYR A 30 -14.84 9.33 17.27
N PRO A 31 -15.91 9.38 16.45
CA PRO A 31 -16.18 8.33 15.46
C PRO A 31 -15.10 8.30 14.39
N THR A 32 -14.82 7.10 13.85
CA THR A 32 -13.93 6.91 12.71
C THR A 32 -14.73 6.48 11.49
N ILE A 33 -14.63 7.25 10.40
CA ILE A 33 -15.31 6.98 9.13
C ILE A 33 -14.26 6.61 8.09
N LEU A 34 -14.42 5.43 7.49
CA LEU A 34 -13.59 4.94 6.39
C LEU A 34 -14.32 5.14 5.06
N PHE A 35 -13.85 6.09 4.27
CA PHE A 35 -14.19 6.22 2.86
C PHE A 35 -13.16 5.47 2.00
N TYR A 36 -13.54 5.07 0.80
CA TYR A 36 -12.66 4.31 -0.09
C TYR A 36 -12.92 4.60 -1.56
N ALA A 37 -11.89 4.45 -2.39
CA ALA A 37 -12.01 4.41 -3.84
C ALA A 37 -12.78 3.15 -4.26
N ARG A 38 -13.57 3.23 -5.35
CA ARG A 38 -14.43 2.14 -5.83
C ARG A 38 -13.71 0.79 -5.91
N GLU A 39 -12.48 0.82 -6.39
CA GLU A 39 -11.67 -0.37 -6.65
C GLU A 39 -11.08 -0.99 -5.38
N MET A 40 -11.19 -0.31 -4.24
CA MET A 40 -10.69 -0.74 -2.94
C MET A 40 -11.79 -1.24 -2.00
N GLN A 41 -13.03 -1.39 -2.48
CA GLN A 41 -14.19 -1.80 -1.67
C GLN A 41 -13.88 -3.05 -0.83
N LYS A 42 -13.35 -4.10 -1.45
CA LYS A 42 -13.04 -5.36 -0.76
C LYS A 42 -12.08 -5.16 0.41
N LEU A 43 -11.02 -4.38 0.21
CA LEU A 43 -10.06 -4.09 1.29
C LEU A 43 -10.68 -3.21 2.38
N ALA A 44 -11.58 -2.28 2.04
CA ALA A 44 -12.30 -1.48 3.02
C ALA A 44 -13.24 -2.35 3.90
N GLU A 45 -13.95 -3.31 3.29
CA GLU A 45 -14.78 -4.29 3.99
C GLU A 45 -13.93 -5.20 4.89
N GLU A 46 -12.73 -5.60 4.44
CA GLU A 46 -11.76 -6.34 5.26
C GLU A 46 -11.29 -5.50 6.46
N VAL A 47 -10.96 -4.22 6.27
CA VAL A 47 -10.57 -3.31 7.36
C VAL A 47 -11.69 -3.16 8.39
N GLN A 48 -12.93 -2.94 7.94
CA GLN A 48 -14.09 -2.88 8.83
C GLN A 48 -14.27 -4.19 9.63
N SER A 49 -14.11 -5.33 8.96
CA SER A 49 -14.29 -6.65 9.57
C SER A 49 -13.18 -7.02 10.56
N TYR A 50 -11.95 -6.56 10.32
CA TYR A 50 -10.79 -6.80 11.17
C TYR A 50 -10.85 -5.95 12.44
N SER A 51 -11.29 -4.71 12.32
CA SER A 51 -11.35 -3.73 13.40
C SER A 51 -12.55 -3.89 14.34
N LYS A 52 -12.95 -5.11 14.72
CA LYS A 52 -14.15 -5.30 15.59
C LYS A 52 -14.09 -4.56 16.93
N GLU A 53 -12.88 -4.31 17.43
CA GLU A 53 -12.66 -3.56 18.67
C GLU A 53 -12.74 -2.03 18.47
N HIS A 54 -12.46 -1.56 17.25
CA HIS A 54 -12.43 -0.15 16.86
C HIS A 54 -13.64 0.15 15.96
N ARG A 55 -14.65 0.88 16.44
CA ARG A 55 -15.87 1.15 15.65
C ARG A 55 -15.55 2.00 14.40
N ILE A 56 -15.37 1.33 13.27
CA ILE A 56 -15.22 1.95 11.94
C ILE A 56 -16.55 1.85 11.20
N GLU A 57 -17.05 3.00 10.77
CA GLU A 57 -18.21 3.09 9.89
C GLU A 57 -17.71 3.31 8.46
N LEU A 58 -18.20 2.50 7.52
CA LEU A 58 -17.93 2.74 6.10
C LEU A 58 -18.75 3.93 5.63
N GLY A 59 -18.06 4.93 5.09
CA GLY A 59 -18.70 6.08 4.46
C GLY A 59 -19.14 5.74 3.04
N GLU A 60 -20.30 6.25 2.63
CA GLU A 60 -20.86 6.01 1.30
C GLU A 60 -20.58 7.20 0.36
N ILE A 61 -20.06 6.89 -0.83
CA ILE A 61 -19.81 7.87 -1.89
C ILE A 61 -20.53 7.41 -3.17
N ASP A 62 -21.39 8.27 -3.70
CA ASP A 62 -21.99 8.12 -5.02
C ASP A 62 -20.98 8.61 -6.08
N TRP A 63 -20.30 7.67 -6.73
CA TRP A 63 -19.34 7.94 -7.81
C TRP A 63 -20.04 8.05 -9.18
N LYS A 64 -20.81 9.13 -9.38
CA LYS A 64 -21.50 9.38 -10.66
C LYS A 64 -20.63 10.21 -11.59
N VAL A 65 -21.01 10.26 -12.87
CA VAL A 65 -20.39 11.09 -13.91
C VAL A 65 -21.46 11.89 -14.64
N PHE A 66 -21.11 13.09 -15.09
CA PHE A 66 -21.93 13.86 -16.03
C PHE A 66 -21.84 13.27 -17.45
N PRO A 67 -22.74 13.64 -18.38
CA PRO A 67 -22.71 13.14 -19.76
C PRO A 67 -21.42 13.42 -20.55
N ASP A 68 -20.62 14.40 -20.13
CA ASP A 68 -19.31 14.74 -20.69
C ASP A 68 -18.13 14.03 -19.98
N ASN A 69 -18.43 13.08 -19.10
CA ASN A 69 -17.51 12.27 -18.28
C ASN A 69 -16.81 13.01 -17.14
N TRP A 70 -17.17 14.26 -16.81
CA TRP A 70 -16.67 14.89 -15.59
C TRP A 70 -17.28 14.25 -14.34
N PRO A 71 -16.53 14.13 -13.22
CA PRO A 71 -17.06 13.52 -12.00
C PRO A 71 -18.22 14.33 -11.39
N ASN A 72 -19.28 13.61 -10.99
CA ASN A 72 -20.43 14.12 -10.23
C ASN A 72 -20.51 13.35 -8.90
N ILE A 73 -19.60 13.68 -8.00
CA ILE A 73 -19.37 12.91 -6.76
C ILE A 73 -20.25 13.46 -5.65
N PHE A 74 -20.93 12.58 -4.92
CA PHE A 74 -21.75 12.96 -3.78
C PHE A 74 -21.44 12.09 -2.55
N ILE A 75 -21.09 12.71 -1.44
CA ILE A 75 -20.84 12.02 -0.17
C ILE A 75 -22.15 11.95 0.60
N ARG A 76 -22.64 10.73 0.87
CA ARG A 76 -23.85 10.53 1.66
C ARG A 76 -23.56 10.77 3.14
N ASN A 77 -24.56 11.30 3.85
CA ASN A 77 -24.49 11.60 5.28
C ASN A 77 -23.26 12.46 5.66
N SER A 78 -22.90 13.43 4.80
CA SER A 78 -21.71 14.27 4.97
C SER A 78 -21.65 15.04 6.31
N GLU A 79 -22.79 15.24 6.97
CA GLU A 79 -22.88 15.81 8.31
C GLU A 79 -22.15 14.99 9.38
N GLN A 80 -21.99 13.67 9.18
CA GLN A 80 -21.27 12.78 10.10
C GLN A 80 -19.75 12.98 10.04
N ILE A 81 -19.23 13.60 8.98
CA ILE A 81 -17.79 13.92 8.84
C ILE A 81 -17.35 14.96 9.87
N ARG A 82 -18.27 15.82 10.31
CA ARG A 82 -17.96 16.89 11.26
C ARG A 82 -17.48 16.27 12.58
N HIS A 83 -16.29 16.68 13.03
CA HIS A 83 -15.61 16.18 14.24
C HIS A 83 -15.22 14.69 14.23
N SER A 84 -15.32 13.98 13.10
CA SER A 84 -14.88 12.58 13.01
C SER A 84 -13.41 12.45 12.60
N HIS A 85 -12.80 11.31 12.92
CA HIS A 85 -11.57 10.87 12.28
C HIS A 85 -11.92 10.27 10.92
N VAL A 86 -11.36 10.83 9.85
CA VAL A 86 -11.62 10.33 8.50
C VAL A 86 -10.40 9.56 8.01
N ILE A 87 -10.67 8.38 7.45
CA ILE A 87 -9.71 7.61 6.69
C ILE A 87 -10.22 7.55 5.25
N PHE A 88 -9.35 7.80 4.28
CA PHE A 88 -9.65 7.58 2.87
C PHE A 88 -8.69 6.54 2.30
N LEU A 89 -9.22 5.37 1.94
CA LEU A 89 -8.47 4.32 1.23
C LEU A 89 -8.46 4.62 -0.27
N ALA A 90 -7.41 5.31 -0.71
CA ALA A 90 -7.21 5.75 -2.07
C ALA A 90 -6.67 4.63 -2.98
N SER A 91 -6.87 4.81 -4.29
CA SER A 91 -6.24 3.99 -5.32
C SER A 91 -5.95 4.80 -6.58
N PHE A 92 -4.69 5.17 -6.77
CA PHE A 92 -4.25 5.93 -7.96
C PHE A 92 -3.75 5.02 -9.09
N HIS A 93 -4.24 3.77 -9.14
CA HIS A 93 -3.81 2.77 -10.11
C HIS A 93 -4.07 3.17 -11.59
N ASN A 94 -5.03 4.06 -11.83
CA ASN A 94 -5.41 4.58 -13.15
C ASN A 94 -5.46 6.11 -13.11
N PRO A 95 -4.76 6.84 -14.01
CA PRO A 95 -4.83 8.30 -14.08
C PRO A 95 -6.24 8.88 -14.18
N GLN A 96 -7.19 8.15 -14.79
CA GLN A 96 -8.58 8.60 -14.96
C GLN A 96 -9.32 8.74 -13.62
N THR A 97 -8.94 7.99 -12.59
CA THR A 97 -9.59 8.02 -11.27
C THR A 97 -8.90 8.97 -10.29
N ILE A 98 -7.73 9.52 -10.65
CA ILE A 98 -6.96 10.40 -9.76
C ILE A 98 -7.70 11.71 -9.52
N PHE A 99 -8.23 12.34 -10.58
CA PHE A 99 -8.89 13.65 -10.47
C PHE A 99 -10.10 13.62 -9.53
N GLU A 100 -10.97 12.62 -9.65
CA GLU A 100 -12.14 12.46 -8.78
C GLU A 100 -11.75 12.24 -7.31
N GLN A 101 -10.73 11.41 -7.05
CA GLN A 101 -10.27 11.12 -5.70
C GLN A 101 -9.57 12.32 -5.06
N ILE A 102 -8.69 13.03 -5.79
CA ILE A 102 -8.04 14.25 -5.27
C ILE A 102 -9.09 15.34 -5.01
N SER A 103 -10.10 15.46 -5.87
CA SER A 103 -11.23 16.39 -5.64
C SER A 103 -11.95 16.08 -4.33
N LEU A 104 -12.18 14.81 -4.02
CA LEU A 104 -12.78 14.39 -2.75
C LEU A 104 -11.85 14.66 -1.56
N LEU A 105 -10.58 14.29 -1.65
CA LEU A 105 -9.57 14.54 -0.62
C LEU A 105 -9.42 16.04 -0.30
N TYR A 106 -9.52 16.91 -1.30
CA TYR A 106 -9.49 18.36 -1.13
C TYR A 106 -10.71 18.91 -0.36
N HIS A 107 -11.85 18.20 -0.40
CA HIS A 107 -13.09 18.63 0.25
C HIS A 107 -13.33 17.99 1.62
N LEU A 108 -12.82 16.78 1.90
CA LEU A 108 -13.00 16.11 3.19
C LEU A 108 -12.66 17.01 4.40
N PRO A 109 -11.51 17.72 4.44
CA PRO A 109 -11.21 18.66 5.54
C PRO A 109 -12.22 19.81 5.68
N LYS A 110 -12.84 20.25 4.57
CA LYS A 110 -13.81 21.35 4.55
C LYS A 110 -15.15 20.97 5.19
N TYR A 111 -15.44 19.68 5.31
CA TYR A 111 -16.55 19.18 6.12
C TYR A 111 -16.23 19.16 7.63
N LEU A 112 -15.10 19.77 8.03
CA LEU A 112 -14.68 19.94 9.42
C LEU A 112 -14.39 18.61 10.12
N CYS A 113 -13.81 17.65 9.39
CA CYS A 113 -13.24 16.46 9.99
C CYS A 113 -12.15 16.84 11.01
N ARG A 114 -12.03 16.00 12.03
CA ARG A 114 -11.02 16.16 13.07
C ARG A 114 -9.63 15.93 12.49
N SER A 115 -9.40 14.74 11.94
CA SER A 115 -8.17 14.37 11.23
C SER A 115 -8.51 13.66 9.92
N LEU A 116 -7.53 13.60 9.01
CA LEU A 116 -7.62 12.88 7.75
C LEU A 116 -6.35 12.04 7.58
N LYS A 117 -6.53 10.72 7.48
CA LYS A 117 -5.49 9.78 7.01
C LYS A 117 -5.84 9.33 5.60
N VAL A 118 -4.95 9.54 4.65
CA VAL A 118 -5.05 9.03 3.28
C VAL A 118 -4.19 7.80 3.18
N LEU A 119 -4.82 6.63 3.16
CA LEU A 119 -4.15 5.37 2.87
C LEU A 119 -4.02 5.29 1.35
N LEU A 120 -2.82 5.49 0.83
CA LEU A 120 -2.51 5.36 -0.60
C LEU A 120 -1.56 4.17 -0.76
N PRO A 121 -2.06 2.93 -0.84
CA PRO A 121 -1.21 1.76 -0.70
C PRO A 121 -0.08 1.67 -1.73
N TYR A 122 -0.32 2.20 -2.94
CA TYR A 122 0.66 2.24 -4.02
C TYR A 122 0.76 3.66 -4.61
N PHE A 123 1.99 4.17 -4.72
CA PHE A 123 2.28 5.48 -5.33
C PHE A 123 2.76 5.31 -6.79
N PRO A 124 1.88 5.51 -7.79
CA PRO A 124 2.06 5.01 -9.16
C PRO A 124 3.18 5.67 -9.96
N THR A 125 3.50 6.93 -9.65
CA THR A 125 4.51 7.71 -10.36
C THR A 125 5.89 7.61 -9.72
N GLY A 126 6.05 6.78 -8.67
CA GLY A 126 7.28 6.73 -7.87
C GLY A 126 8.54 6.33 -8.63
N THR A 127 8.39 5.71 -9.81
CA THR A 127 9.46 5.29 -10.74
C THR A 127 9.92 6.40 -11.70
N MET A 128 9.21 7.53 -11.74
CA MET A 128 9.56 8.73 -12.53
C MET A 128 9.84 9.89 -11.58
N GLU A 129 10.83 9.69 -10.71
CA GLU A 129 11.26 10.62 -9.66
C GLU A 129 12.31 11.61 -10.13
N ARG A 130 13.22 11.21 -11.01
CA ARG A 130 14.38 12.03 -11.42
C ARG A 130 14.36 12.36 -12.90
N ILE A 131 14.97 13.50 -13.22
CA ILE A 131 15.25 13.95 -14.58
C ILE A 131 16.70 13.57 -14.90
N GLN A 132 16.91 12.79 -15.95
CA GLN A 132 18.23 12.40 -16.48
C GLN A 132 18.65 13.30 -17.64
N ILE A 133 17.68 13.73 -18.47
CA ILE A 133 17.91 14.63 -19.61
C ILE A 133 16.93 15.80 -19.58
N GLN A 134 17.37 16.95 -20.10
CA GLN A 134 16.53 18.15 -20.16
C GLN A 134 15.24 17.87 -20.95
N GLY A 135 14.09 18.24 -20.36
CA GLY A 135 12.77 18.06 -20.95
C GLY A 135 11.98 16.88 -20.39
N GLU A 136 12.60 15.96 -19.63
CA GLU A 136 11.84 14.96 -18.86
C GLU A 136 11.04 15.63 -17.74
N ILE A 137 9.87 15.05 -17.47
CA ILE A 137 8.95 15.54 -16.44
C ILE A 137 8.92 14.53 -15.30
N ALA A 138 9.33 14.98 -14.11
CA ALA A 138 9.24 14.18 -12.88
C ALA A 138 7.77 14.09 -12.43
N THR A 139 7.04 13.09 -12.92
CA THR A 139 5.62 12.92 -12.58
C THR A 139 5.41 12.57 -11.11
N ALA A 140 6.41 11.97 -10.44
CA ALA A 140 6.39 11.76 -8.99
C ALA A 140 6.20 13.08 -8.22
N TYR A 141 6.96 14.11 -8.59
CA TYR A 141 6.84 15.44 -8.00
C TYR A 141 5.47 16.04 -8.26
N SER A 142 4.98 15.96 -9.50
CA SER A 142 3.67 16.52 -9.87
C SER A 142 2.53 15.90 -9.05
N LEU A 143 2.50 14.58 -8.91
CA LEU A 143 1.47 13.89 -8.11
C LEU A 143 1.59 14.20 -6.61
N ALA A 144 2.82 14.28 -6.09
CA ALA A 144 3.07 14.66 -4.70
C ALA A 144 2.58 16.10 -4.41
N GLN A 145 2.76 17.04 -5.35
CA GLN A 145 2.24 18.40 -5.23
C GLN A 145 0.71 18.44 -5.28
N MET A 146 0.07 17.62 -6.11
CA MET A 146 -1.40 17.51 -6.10
C MET A 146 -1.93 16.98 -4.77
N LEU A 147 -1.31 15.95 -4.19
CA LEU A 147 -1.65 15.47 -2.83
C LEU A 147 -1.35 16.52 -1.75
N SER A 148 -0.29 17.30 -1.92
CA SER A 148 0.07 18.38 -1.02
C SER A 148 -0.93 19.54 -1.00
N SER A 149 -1.85 19.59 -1.96
CA SER A 149 -2.93 20.58 -1.99
C SER A 149 -4.07 20.27 -1.01
N ILE A 150 -4.09 19.09 -0.39
CA ILE A 150 -5.09 18.72 0.62
C ILE A 150 -5.05 19.76 1.77
N PRO A 151 -6.19 20.40 2.10
CA PRO A 151 -6.22 21.40 3.17
C PRO A 151 -5.95 20.80 4.54
N LEU A 152 -5.57 21.66 5.48
CA LEU A 152 -5.46 21.28 6.89
C LEU A 152 -6.83 20.85 7.45
N THR A 153 -6.81 19.85 8.32
CA THR A 153 -7.95 19.46 9.14
C THR A 153 -8.01 20.31 10.41
N ARG A 154 -9.02 20.07 11.27
CA ARG A 154 -9.14 20.76 12.55
C ARG A 154 -7.95 20.55 13.49
N THR A 155 -7.18 19.48 13.30
CA THR A 155 -6.04 19.13 14.15
C THR A 155 -4.68 19.32 13.48
N GLY A 156 -4.64 19.78 12.23
CA GLY A 156 -3.39 20.03 11.51
C GLY A 156 -3.33 19.34 10.14
N PRO A 157 -2.12 19.03 9.65
CA PRO A 157 -1.94 18.45 8.31
C PRO A 157 -2.55 17.04 8.23
N SER A 158 -2.96 16.67 7.02
CA SER A 158 -3.40 15.30 6.73
C SER A 158 -2.19 14.37 6.67
N GLU A 159 -2.36 13.12 7.07
CA GLU A 159 -1.34 12.08 6.95
C GLU A 159 -1.56 11.29 5.66
N VAL A 160 -0.52 11.08 4.85
CA VAL A 160 -0.54 10.23 3.66
C VAL A 160 0.37 9.03 3.93
N ILE A 161 -0.22 7.83 3.90
CA ILE A 161 0.48 6.58 4.17
C ILE A 161 0.70 5.83 2.86
N ILE A 162 1.95 5.48 2.57
CA ILE A 162 2.38 4.83 1.33
C ILE A 162 3.24 3.62 1.68
N PHE A 163 2.96 2.47 1.06
CA PHE A 163 3.80 1.29 1.21
C PHE A 163 4.85 1.23 0.10
N ASP A 164 6.04 0.72 0.44
CA ASP A 164 7.12 0.32 -0.47
C ASP A 164 7.40 1.34 -1.59
N ILE A 165 7.45 2.63 -1.25
CA ILE A 165 7.65 3.69 -2.23
C ILE A 165 8.96 3.46 -3.00
N HIS A 166 8.89 3.52 -4.33
CA HIS A 166 9.99 3.11 -5.20
C HIS A 166 11.33 3.79 -4.87
N ALA A 167 11.29 5.08 -4.54
CA ALA A 167 12.44 5.85 -4.08
C ALA A 167 12.06 6.61 -2.80
N LEU A 168 12.81 6.38 -1.71
CA LEU A 168 12.57 7.05 -0.42
C LEU A 168 12.64 8.57 -0.53
N GLN A 169 13.43 9.09 -1.48
CA GLN A 169 13.58 10.53 -1.74
C GLN A 169 12.26 11.20 -2.16
N ASN A 170 11.29 10.45 -2.69
CA ASN A 170 9.96 10.96 -3.04
C ASN A 170 9.25 11.59 -1.83
N GLN A 171 9.59 11.22 -0.59
CA GLN A 171 9.03 11.84 0.62
C GLN A 171 9.29 13.37 0.66
N PHE A 172 10.38 13.83 0.04
CA PHE A 172 10.75 15.25 0.01
C PHE A 172 10.00 16.03 -1.08
N TYR A 173 9.21 15.37 -1.93
CA TYR A 173 8.37 16.05 -2.92
C TYR A 173 7.06 16.56 -2.33
N PHE A 174 6.69 16.10 -1.15
CA PHE A 174 5.49 16.55 -0.48
C PHE A 174 5.76 17.84 0.30
N SER A 175 4.80 18.77 0.28
CA SER A 175 4.92 20.02 1.03
C SER A 175 4.65 19.81 2.52
N SER A 176 4.95 20.83 3.33
CA SER A 176 4.65 20.85 4.77
C SER A 176 3.16 20.77 5.14
N ASN A 177 2.25 20.84 4.17
CA ASN A 177 0.81 20.75 4.41
C ASN A 177 0.31 19.32 4.64
N ILE A 178 1.16 18.32 4.39
CA ILE A 178 0.85 16.91 4.63
C ILE A 178 2.02 16.23 5.33
N ILE A 179 1.71 15.25 6.17
CA ILE A 179 2.69 14.37 6.79
C ILE A 179 2.74 13.10 5.96
N VAL A 180 3.92 12.69 5.49
CA VAL A 180 4.08 11.44 4.76
C VAL A 180 4.64 10.39 5.70
N ARG A 181 3.97 9.25 5.77
CA ARG A 181 4.39 8.08 6.50
C ARG A 181 4.66 6.96 5.50
N LEU A 182 5.90 6.49 5.47
CA LEU A 182 6.32 5.39 4.62
C LEU A 182 6.28 4.11 5.43
N GLU A 183 5.69 3.07 4.85
CA GLU A 183 5.51 1.76 5.45
C GLU A 183 6.02 0.70 4.49
N SER A 184 6.20 -0.53 4.99
CA SER A 184 6.69 -1.64 4.17
C SER A 184 5.72 -2.82 4.21
N THR A 185 5.48 -3.45 3.06
CA THR A 185 4.71 -4.70 3.06
C THR A 185 5.56 -5.93 3.33
N VAL A 186 6.88 -5.79 3.36
CA VAL A 186 7.82 -6.89 3.64
C VAL A 186 7.53 -7.54 4.98
N ASP A 187 6.99 -6.81 5.97
CA ASP A 187 6.59 -7.36 7.28
C ASP A 187 5.64 -8.57 7.16
N LEU A 188 4.76 -8.58 6.13
CA LEU A 188 3.88 -9.73 5.87
C LEU A 188 4.65 -10.96 5.42
N LEU A 189 5.74 -10.77 4.66
CA LEU A 189 6.65 -11.86 4.31
C LEU A 189 7.42 -12.33 5.54
N LEU A 190 7.94 -11.41 6.37
CA LEU A 190 8.66 -11.76 7.60
C LEU A 190 7.79 -12.65 8.51
N ASP A 191 6.53 -12.28 8.69
CA ASP A 191 5.56 -13.04 9.48
C ASP A 191 5.24 -14.42 8.87
N GLU A 192 5.22 -14.52 7.54
CA GLU A 192 5.07 -15.81 6.86
C GLU A 192 6.31 -16.70 7.04
N LEU A 193 7.51 -16.14 6.87
CA LEU A 193 8.76 -16.88 7.00
C LEU A 193 8.96 -17.41 8.42
N LYS A 194 8.69 -16.59 9.45
CA LYS A 194 8.72 -17.02 10.87
C LYS A 194 7.79 -18.21 11.17
N LYS A 195 6.65 -18.33 10.47
CA LYS A 195 5.75 -19.49 10.62
C LYS A 195 6.32 -20.75 9.98
N SER A 196 7.11 -20.60 8.91
CA SER A 196 7.73 -21.70 8.17
C SER A 196 9.08 -22.19 8.72
N GLU A 197 9.72 -21.44 9.64
CA GLU A 197 11.04 -21.78 10.22
C GLU A 197 11.12 -23.17 10.88
N ASN A 198 9.97 -23.78 11.19
CA ASN A 198 9.89 -25.15 11.72
C ASN A 198 10.14 -26.26 10.66
N GLN A 199 10.42 -25.93 9.40
CA GLN A 199 10.48 -26.90 8.28
C GLN A 199 11.90 -27.28 7.81
N ASN A 200 12.97 -26.84 8.50
CA ASN A 200 14.37 -27.08 8.12
C ASN A 200 14.76 -26.59 6.70
N GLU A 201 13.97 -25.71 6.09
CA GLU A 201 14.30 -25.12 4.80
C GLU A 201 15.38 -24.04 4.96
N LYS A 202 16.37 -24.03 4.05
CA LYS A 202 17.44 -23.04 4.03
C LYS A 202 17.08 -21.92 3.08
N TYR A 203 16.63 -20.79 3.59
CA TYR A 203 16.32 -19.62 2.78
C TYR A 203 17.54 -18.71 2.59
N ALA A 204 17.61 -18.08 1.42
CA ALA A 204 18.45 -16.91 1.17
C ALA A 204 17.58 -15.80 0.59
N ILE A 205 17.86 -14.56 0.96
CA ILE A 205 17.13 -13.40 0.46
C ILE A 205 17.92 -12.81 -0.71
N ALA A 206 17.27 -12.75 -1.87
CA ALA A 206 17.89 -12.28 -3.09
C ALA A 206 17.30 -10.93 -3.52
N PHE A 207 18.15 -10.04 -4.02
CA PHE A 207 17.74 -8.77 -4.60
C PHE A 207 18.08 -8.74 -6.10
N PRO A 208 17.12 -8.35 -6.97
CA PRO A 208 17.35 -8.31 -8.41
C PRO A 208 18.34 -7.23 -8.84
N ASP A 209 18.50 -6.18 -8.04
CA ASP A 209 19.48 -5.11 -8.22
C ASP A 209 19.85 -4.41 -6.90
N ASP A 210 20.82 -3.51 -6.96
CA ASP A 210 21.28 -2.69 -5.83
C ASP A 210 20.19 -1.77 -5.26
N GLY A 211 19.20 -1.38 -6.08
CA GLY A 211 18.10 -0.51 -5.67
C GLY A 211 17.13 -1.21 -4.74
N ALA A 212 16.74 -2.45 -5.08
CA ALA A 212 15.95 -3.31 -4.21
C ALA A 212 16.69 -3.61 -2.89
N HIS A 213 17.98 -3.95 -2.96
CA HIS A 213 18.77 -4.21 -1.74
C HIS A 213 18.84 -2.98 -0.82
N LYS A 214 19.07 -1.78 -1.36
CA LYS A 214 19.10 -0.55 -0.54
C LYS A 214 17.78 -0.24 0.15
N ARG A 215 16.65 -0.67 -0.42
CA ARG A 215 15.31 -0.41 0.13
C ARG A 215 14.93 -1.40 1.22
N PHE A 216 15.23 -2.67 1.02
CA PHE A 216 14.69 -3.74 1.86
C PHE A 216 15.75 -4.51 2.65
N GLY A 217 17.04 -4.41 2.30
CA GLY A 217 18.12 -5.20 2.88
C GLY A 217 18.14 -5.17 4.41
N GLN A 218 18.03 -3.98 5.00
CA GLN A 218 18.04 -3.79 6.46
C GLN A 218 16.88 -4.50 7.18
N MET A 219 15.77 -4.78 6.50
CA MET A 219 14.63 -5.49 7.09
C MET A 219 14.92 -6.97 7.35
N PHE A 220 16.00 -7.51 6.77
CA PHE A 220 16.40 -8.91 6.93
C PHE A 220 17.59 -9.11 7.86
N ASP A 221 18.20 -8.03 8.38
CA ASP A 221 19.39 -8.08 9.22
C ASP A 221 19.16 -8.90 10.51
N GLU A 222 17.95 -8.85 11.08
CA GLU A 222 17.61 -9.56 12.32
C GLU A 222 17.41 -11.07 12.14
N MET A 223 17.10 -11.55 10.93
CA MET A 223 16.70 -12.95 10.69
C MET A 223 17.85 -13.85 10.24
N THR A 224 19.07 -13.31 10.13
CA THR A 224 20.29 -14.10 9.79
C THR A 224 20.18 -14.88 8.46
N TYR A 225 19.35 -14.44 7.51
CA TYR A 225 19.31 -15.05 6.18
C TYR A 225 20.49 -14.57 5.33
N PRO A 226 21.18 -15.45 4.60
CA PRO A 226 22.20 -15.03 3.63
C PRO A 226 21.59 -14.11 2.57
N ILE A 227 22.31 -13.03 2.26
CA ILE A 227 21.91 -12.04 1.26
C ILE A 227 22.63 -12.31 -0.05
N VAL A 228 21.89 -12.33 -1.15
CA VAL A 228 22.41 -12.45 -2.51
C VAL A 228 21.97 -11.24 -3.33
N ILE A 229 22.92 -10.52 -3.94
CA ILE A 229 22.62 -9.31 -4.72
C ILE A 229 22.97 -9.60 -6.17
N CYS A 230 21.98 -9.49 -7.05
CA CYS A 230 22.19 -9.56 -8.49
C CYS A 230 22.49 -8.17 -9.07
N SER A 231 23.13 -8.14 -10.23
CA SER A 231 23.35 -6.92 -10.99
C SER A 231 23.30 -7.20 -12.49
N LYS A 232 22.94 -6.18 -13.26
CA LYS A 232 22.95 -6.24 -14.72
C LYS A 232 24.28 -5.71 -15.24
N ILE A 233 25.07 -6.59 -15.84
CA ILE A 233 26.31 -6.24 -16.54
C ILE A 233 26.05 -6.13 -18.05
N ARG A 234 26.81 -5.25 -18.71
CA ARG A 234 26.80 -5.10 -20.16
C ARG A 234 28.11 -5.63 -20.72
N GLU A 235 28.03 -6.65 -21.57
CA GLU A 235 29.16 -7.14 -22.37
C GLU A 235 28.86 -6.85 -23.84
N GLY A 236 29.43 -5.76 -24.36
CA GLY A 236 29.05 -5.21 -25.66
C GLY A 236 27.58 -4.81 -25.69
N ASP A 237 26.82 -5.30 -26.68
CA ASP A 237 25.38 -5.07 -26.79
C ASP A 237 24.52 -6.02 -25.94
N LYS A 238 25.12 -7.07 -25.34
CA LYS A 238 24.38 -8.04 -24.53
C LYS A 238 24.28 -7.58 -23.08
N ARG A 239 23.07 -7.61 -22.54
CA ARG A 239 22.78 -7.43 -21.12
C ARG A 239 22.63 -8.80 -20.48
N MET A 240 23.40 -9.07 -19.42
CA MET A 240 23.29 -10.30 -18.65
C MET A 240 23.16 -9.98 -17.16
N THR A 241 22.36 -10.79 -16.46
CA THR A 241 22.24 -10.71 -15.01
C THR A 241 23.28 -11.66 -14.38
N THR A 242 24.06 -11.15 -13.43
CA THR A 242 25.05 -11.92 -12.67
C THR A 242 24.87 -11.67 -11.18
N ILE A 243 25.42 -12.56 -10.36
CA ILE A 243 25.57 -12.34 -8.93
C ILE A 243 26.73 -11.37 -8.72
N LYS A 244 26.44 -10.30 -7.98
CA LYS A 244 27.42 -9.30 -7.55
C LYS A 244 28.00 -9.69 -6.19
N GLU A 245 27.14 -10.06 -5.24
CA GLU A 245 27.48 -10.41 -3.86
C GLU A 245 26.63 -11.59 -3.38
N GLY A 246 27.18 -12.43 -2.49
CA GLY A 246 26.51 -13.61 -1.93
C GLY A 246 26.68 -14.91 -2.74
N ASP A 247 26.20 -16.02 -2.17
CA ASP A 247 26.18 -17.35 -2.81
C ASP A 247 24.81 -18.02 -2.61
N PRO A 248 24.03 -18.26 -3.69
CA PRO A 248 22.71 -18.88 -3.59
C PRO A 248 22.78 -20.41 -3.49
N LYS A 249 23.97 -21.01 -3.63
CA LYS A 249 24.11 -22.45 -3.75
C LYS A 249 23.57 -23.20 -2.53
N GLY A 250 22.62 -24.12 -2.78
CA GLY A 250 22.02 -24.93 -1.71
C GLY A 250 20.92 -24.21 -0.91
N TYR A 251 20.54 -22.99 -1.30
CA TYR A 251 19.46 -22.22 -0.67
C TYR A 251 18.23 -22.10 -1.57
N HIS A 252 17.06 -22.06 -0.95
CA HIS A 252 15.83 -21.58 -1.58
C HIS A 252 15.87 -20.06 -1.56
N CYS A 253 16.07 -19.45 -2.72
CA CYS A 253 16.20 -18.00 -2.80
C CYS A 253 14.83 -17.33 -2.93
N ILE A 254 14.57 -16.32 -2.11
CA ILE A 254 13.36 -15.48 -2.19
C ILE A 254 13.78 -14.13 -2.76
N ILE A 255 13.34 -13.83 -3.98
CA ILE A 255 13.65 -12.56 -4.65
C ILE A 255 12.71 -11.48 -4.13
N ILE A 256 13.25 -10.38 -3.61
CA ILE A 256 12.48 -9.27 -3.04
C ILE A 256 12.60 -8.04 -3.94
N ASP A 257 11.46 -7.46 -4.31
CA ASP A 257 11.39 -6.18 -5.02
C ASP A 257 10.16 -5.37 -4.58
N ASP A 258 10.10 -4.08 -4.89
CA ASP A 258 8.94 -3.24 -4.52
C ASP A 258 7.73 -3.54 -5.39
N LEU A 259 7.96 -3.75 -6.68
CA LEU A 259 6.90 -3.89 -7.66
C LEU A 259 7.27 -4.83 -8.80
N VAL A 260 6.26 -5.26 -9.55
CA VAL A 260 6.45 -5.98 -10.81
C VAL A 260 5.51 -5.47 -11.89
N GLN A 261 6.08 -5.18 -13.06
CA GLN A 261 5.35 -4.86 -14.29
C GLN A 261 5.46 -6.01 -15.29
N SER A 262 6.49 -6.02 -16.14
CA SER A 262 6.64 -7.01 -17.21
C SER A 262 7.09 -8.39 -16.74
N GLY A 263 7.71 -8.44 -15.54
CA GLY A 263 8.28 -9.63 -14.92
C GLY A 263 9.69 -10.00 -15.37
N GLY A 264 10.25 -9.32 -16.38
CA GLY A 264 11.54 -9.70 -16.99
C GLY A 264 12.70 -9.75 -16.00
N THR A 265 12.87 -8.69 -15.18
CA THR A 265 13.94 -8.61 -14.18
C THR A 265 13.89 -9.75 -13.17
N LEU A 266 12.70 -10.11 -12.66
CA LEU A 266 12.55 -11.21 -11.70
C LEU A 266 12.87 -12.56 -12.33
N ILE A 267 12.42 -12.80 -13.57
CA ILE A 267 12.71 -14.06 -14.29
C ILE A 267 14.21 -14.18 -14.61
N GLU A 268 14.84 -13.09 -15.04
CA GLU A 268 16.30 -13.07 -15.29
C GLU A 268 17.08 -13.33 -14.00
N CYS A 269 16.72 -12.68 -12.89
CA CYS A 269 17.32 -12.90 -11.58
C CYS A 269 17.16 -14.36 -11.12
N ALA A 270 15.95 -14.90 -11.21
CA ALA A 270 15.66 -16.29 -10.86
C ALA A 270 16.47 -17.29 -11.70
N GLN A 271 16.60 -17.07 -13.00
CA GLN A 271 17.43 -17.91 -13.86
C GLN A 271 18.90 -17.85 -13.41
N THR A 272 19.44 -16.66 -13.16
CA THR A 272 20.82 -16.49 -12.68
C THR A 272 21.06 -17.22 -11.35
N LEU A 273 20.10 -17.16 -10.41
CA LEU A 273 20.20 -17.84 -9.12
C LEU A 273 20.18 -19.36 -9.28
N LEU A 274 19.28 -19.90 -10.11
CA LEU A 274 19.21 -21.34 -10.43
C LEU A 274 20.50 -21.83 -11.12
N ASP A 275 21.00 -21.09 -12.11
CA ASP A 275 22.24 -21.42 -12.83
C ASP A 275 23.46 -21.44 -11.89
N LYS A 276 23.37 -20.75 -10.75
CA LYS A 276 24.42 -20.67 -9.72
C LYS A 276 24.18 -21.62 -8.54
N GLY A 277 23.15 -22.47 -8.62
CA GLY A 277 22.95 -23.58 -7.71
C GLY A 277 21.90 -23.36 -6.61
N ALA A 278 21.04 -22.34 -6.73
CA ALA A 278 19.83 -22.25 -5.91
C ALA A 278 18.99 -23.53 -6.06
N VAL A 279 18.42 -24.04 -4.97
CA VAL A 279 17.63 -25.27 -5.00
C VAL A 279 16.19 -25.04 -5.44
N ASP A 280 15.68 -23.85 -5.14
CA ASP A 280 14.33 -23.40 -5.50
C ASP A 280 14.27 -21.87 -5.47
N ILE A 281 13.25 -21.30 -6.11
CA ILE A 281 13.06 -19.85 -6.19
C ILE A 281 11.63 -19.48 -5.81
N SER A 282 11.50 -18.52 -4.90
CA SER A 282 10.27 -17.77 -4.67
C SER A 282 10.50 -16.28 -4.95
N ALA A 283 9.43 -15.50 -5.05
CA ALA A 283 9.51 -14.06 -5.16
C ALA A 283 8.49 -13.39 -4.25
N PHE A 284 8.82 -12.21 -3.75
CA PHE A 284 7.93 -11.30 -3.05
C PHE A 284 7.99 -9.93 -3.71
N VAL A 285 6.80 -9.37 -3.98
CA VAL A 285 6.67 -7.97 -4.37
C VAL A 285 5.54 -7.29 -3.62
N GLY A 286 5.77 -6.07 -3.17
CA GLY A 286 4.72 -5.25 -2.58
C GLY A 286 3.60 -5.00 -3.59
N HIS A 287 3.94 -4.54 -4.80
CA HIS A 287 2.97 -4.08 -5.80
C HIS A 287 2.97 -4.92 -7.09
N GLY A 288 1.94 -5.77 -7.25
CA GLY A 288 1.71 -6.56 -8.46
C GLY A 288 0.95 -5.81 -9.56
N ILE A 289 1.62 -4.96 -10.35
CA ILE A 289 0.97 -4.10 -11.35
C ILE A 289 0.50 -4.91 -12.57
N PHE A 290 1.36 -5.80 -13.05
CA PHE A 290 1.11 -6.75 -14.15
C PHE A 290 0.29 -6.23 -15.36
N PRO A 291 0.74 -5.17 -16.06
CA PRO A 291 0.05 -4.66 -17.22
C PRO A 291 -0.04 -5.72 -18.34
N ASN A 292 -1.12 -5.69 -19.13
CA ASN A 292 -1.37 -6.61 -20.24
C ASN A 292 -1.29 -8.09 -19.83
N GLU A 293 -1.80 -8.41 -18.64
CA GLU A 293 -1.79 -9.76 -18.07
C GLU A 293 -0.39 -10.41 -18.01
N SER A 294 0.66 -9.60 -17.82
CA SER A 294 2.04 -10.10 -17.75
C SER A 294 2.27 -11.13 -16.63
N TRP A 295 1.39 -11.17 -15.62
CA TRP A 295 1.35 -12.21 -14.58
C TRP A 295 1.24 -13.63 -15.15
N LYS A 296 0.64 -13.80 -16.35
CA LYS A 296 0.52 -15.11 -17.02
C LYS A 296 1.87 -15.77 -17.29
N LYS A 297 2.97 -15.01 -17.34
CA LYS A 297 4.34 -15.53 -17.51
C LYS A 297 4.86 -16.31 -16.30
N PHE A 298 4.24 -16.12 -15.13
CA PHE A 298 4.65 -16.79 -13.89
C PHE A 298 3.84 -18.05 -13.61
N LEU A 299 2.76 -18.29 -14.36
CA LEU A 299 2.01 -19.53 -14.27
C LEU A 299 2.90 -20.71 -14.66
N HIS A 300 2.83 -21.79 -13.88
CA HIS A 300 3.61 -23.01 -14.13
C HIS A 300 3.35 -23.63 -15.52
N SER A 301 2.19 -23.36 -16.12
CA SER A 301 1.84 -23.83 -17.46
C SER A 301 2.55 -23.10 -18.61
N ASN A 302 3.07 -21.89 -18.37
CA ASN A 302 3.41 -20.95 -19.45
C ASN A 302 4.90 -20.64 -19.59
N ASN A 303 5.72 -20.94 -18.58
CA ASN A 303 7.15 -20.66 -18.63
C ASN A 303 7.99 -21.89 -18.23
N PRO A 304 8.56 -22.61 -19.19
CA PRO A 304 9.29 -23.84 -18.92
C PRO A 304 10.70 -23.59 -18.35
N LYS A 305 11.24 -22.36 -18.43
CA LYS A 305 12.63 -22.06 -18.05
C LYS A 305 12.81 -21.78 -16.56
N VAL A 306 11.88 -21.02 -15.98
CA VAL A 306 11.91 -20.65 -14.56
C VAL A 306 10.55 -20.92 -13.96
N ARG A 307 10.53 -21.73 -12.91
CA ARG A 307 9.33 -22.02 -12.13
C ARG A 307 9.51 -21.46 -10.72
N PHE A 308 8.68 -20.50 -10.36
CA PHE A 308 8.63 -20.02 -8.98
C PHE A 308 7.83 -21.01 -8.14
N ASN A 309 8.36 -21.40 -6.98
CA ASN A 309 7.65 -22.19 -5.98
C ASN A 309 6.44 -21.41 -5.48
N THR A 310 6.69 -20.24 -4.90
CA THR A 310 5.65 -19.31 -4.45
C THR A 310 5.97 -17.89 -4.93
N PHE A 311 4.94 -17.21 -5.41
CA PHE A 311 5.00 -15.79 -5.77
C PHE A 311 4.12 -15.02 -4.79
N TYR A 312 4.73 -14.48 -3.75
CA TYR A 312 4.06 -13.63 -2.78
C TYR A 312 3.83 -12.24 -3.36
N VAL A 313 2.62 -11.73 -3.21
CA VAL A 313 2.22 -10.39 -3.66
C VAL A 313 1.16 -9.84 -2.75
N THR A 314 1.04 -8.53 -2.59
CA THR A 314 -0.01 -7.95 -1.74
C THR A 314 -1.22 -7.41 -2.52
N ASN A 315 -2.29 -7.10 -1.80
CA ASN A 315 -3.46 -6.39 -2.32
C ASN A 315 -3.35 -4.85 -2.26
N THR A 316 -2.13 -4.29 -2.21
CA THR A 316 -1.90 -2.84 -2.37
C THR A 316 -2.36 -2.29 -3.72
N TYR A 317 -2.39 -3.13 -4.76
CA TYR A 317 -2.86 -2.77 -6.10
C TYR A 317 -4.16 -3.52 -6.42
N PRO A 318 -5.27 -2.85 -6.79
CA PRO A 318 -6.59 -3.48 -6.90
C PRO A 318 -6.63 -4.73 -7.79
N ASN A 319 -5.87 -4.75 -8.88
CA ASN A 319 -5.92 -5.83 -9.86
C ASN A 319 -5.23 -7.12 -9.38
N THR A 320 -4.49 -7.12 -8.26
CA THR A 320 -3.86 -8.36 -7.75
C THR A 320 -4.90 -9.38 -7.27
N GLN A 321 -6.14 -8.95 -7.04
CA GLN A 321 -7.27 -9.84 -6.76
C GLN A 321 -7.49 -10.91 -7.84
N VAL A 322 -7.10 -10.64 -9.10
CA VAL A 322 -7.17 -11.63 -10.18
C VAL A 322 -6.26 -12.84 -9.94
N LEU A 323 -5.23 -12.69 -9.10
CA LEU A 323 -4.20 -13.71 -8.83
C LEU A 323 -4.64 -14.70 -7.74
N ILE A 324 -5.73 -14.42 -7.02
CA ILE A 324 -6.25 -15.36 -6.03
C ILE A 324 -6.59 -16.70 -6.69
N ASP A 325 -6.23 -17.78 -6.01
CA ASP A 325 -6.37 -19.17 -6.43
C ASP A 325 -5.63 -19.54 -7.74
N LYS A 326 -4.59 -18.77 -8.11
CA LYS A 326 -3.77 -19.04 -9.31
C LYS A 326 -2.33 -19.35 -8.90
N PRO A 327 -1.92 -20.63 -8.84
CA PRO A 327 -0.53 -20.96 -8.52
C PRO A 327 0.43 -20.38 -9.58
N PRO A 328 1.61 -19.88 -9.18
CA PRO A 328 2.19 -19.94 -7.83
C PRO A 328 1.83 -18.75 -6.91
N PHE A 329 0.85 -17.93 -7.25
CA PHE A 329 0.58 -16.70 -6.50
C PHE A 329 -0.04 -16.97 -5.12
N LYS A 330 0.52 -16.31 -4.10
CA LYS A 330 -0.07 -16.18 -2.77
C LYS A 330 -0.27 -14.69 -2.48
N VAL A 331 -1.54 -14.27 -2.46
CA VAL A 331 -1.91 -12.87 -2.25
C VAL A 331 -2.07 -12.59 -0.76
N PHE A 332 -1.22 -11.72 -0.20
CA PHE A 332 -1.36 -11.22 1.16
C PHE A 332 -2.30 -10.03 1.21
N SER A 333 -3.18 -10.01 2.22
CA SER A 333 -3.93 -8.80 2.54
C SER A 333 -3.11 -7.88 3.43
N ILE A 334 -3.04 -6.59 3.09
CA ILE A 334 -2.42 -5.56 3.93
C ILE A 334 -3.33 -5.09 5.07
N VAL A 335 -4.51 -5.70 5.26
CA VAL A 335 -5.49 -5.29 6.27
C VAL A 335 -4.89 -5.16 7.66
N GLN A 336 -4.03 -6.11 8.06
CA GLN A 336 -3.37 -6.08 9.37
C GLN A 336 -2.42 -4.88 9.49
N LEU A 337 -1.64 -4.58 8.45
CA LEU A 337 -0.76 -3.41 8.44
C LEU A 337 -1.58 -2.12 8.52
N LEU A 338 -2.64 -2.00 7.71
CA LEU A 338 -3.53 -0.83 7.72
C LEU A 338 -4.16 -0.61 9.09
N CYS A 339 -4.70 -1.66 9.70
CA CYS A 339 -5.29 -1.57 11.03
C CYS A 339 -4.25 -1.13 12.08
N ASN A 340 -3.03 -1.66 12.03
CA ASN A 340 -1.97 -1.24 12.93
C ASN A 340 -1.65 0.26 12.77
N ILE A 341 -1.56 0.76 11.55
CA ILE A 341 -1.24 2.18 11.27
C ILE A 341 -2.38 3.15 11.64
N CYS A 342 -3.62 2.69 11.46
CA CYS A 342 -4.79 3.52 11.70
C CYS A 342 -5.17 3.58 13.18
N PHE A 343 -4.82 2.56 13.96
CA PHE A 343 -5.40 2.34 15.29
C PHE A 343 -4.40 2.13 16.43
N HIS A 344 -3.12 1.91 16.13
CA HIS A 344 -2.01 1.91 17.08
C HIS A 344 -1.05 3.06 16.76
#